data_AF-A0A955CFU0-F1
#
_entry.id   AF-A0A955CFU0-F1
#
_cell.length_a   1.000
_cell.length_b   1.000
_cell.length_c   1.000
_cell.angle_alpha   90.00
_cell.angle_beta   90.00
_cell.angle_gamma   90.00
#
_symmetry.space_group_name_H-M   'P 1'
#
loop_
_entity.id
_entity.type
_entity.pdbx_description
1 polymer ?
#
loop_
_entity_poly.entity_id
_entity_poly.type
_entity_poly.pdbx_seq_one_letter_code
_entity_poly.pdbx_strand_id
1 'polypeptide(L)'
;TLLKLLNEHFAKKSLDPLGIGIGVDWGRVLMIKAGYSGSSINDVIYMGDVVNRAAHLAHKAGRNYENPIWAGPDFYGNLNEHNSGLLTQRWDYEVGSVYTGDVVLTAMNTWIEENF
;
A
#
# COMPACT_ATOMS: atom_id res chain seq x y z
N THR A 1 -8.97 -6.95 2.32
CA THR A 1 -10.38 -7.05 2.76
C THR A 1 -11.30 -5.96 2.18
N LEU A 2 -11.07 -4.66 2.40
CA LEU A 2 -11.97 -3.60 1.87
C LEU A 2 -12.14 -3.66 0.34
N LEU A 3 -11.05 -3.89 -0.39
CA LEU A 3 -11.09 -4.05 -1.85
C LEU A 3 -12.05 -5.16 -2.29
N LYS A 4 -12.06 -6.28 -1.56
CA LYS A 4 -12.96 -7.41 -1.83
C LYS A 4 -14.42 -6.96 -1.72
N LEU A 5 -14.79 -6.32 -0.61
CA LEU A 5 -16.14 -5.79 -0.41
C LEU A 5 -16.55 -4.82 -1.53
N LEU A 6 -15.66 -3.91 -1.92
CA LEU A 6 -15.93 -2.95 -2.99
C LEU A 6 -16.15 -3.66 -4.33
N ASN A 7 -15.33 -4.66 -4.64
CA ASN A 7 -15.45 -5.45 -5.85
C ASN A 7 -16.74 -6.29 -5.87
N GLU A 8 -17.21 -6.81 -4.73
CA GLU A 8 -18.52 -7.48 -4.66
C GLU A 8 -19.68 -6.52 -5.01
N HIS A 9 -19.62 -5.27 -4.51
CA HIS A 9 -20.59 -4.25 -4.89
C HIS A 9 -20.51 -3.85 -6.37
N PHE A 10 -19.31 -3.86 -6.94
CA PHE A 10 -19.08 -3.52 -8.36
C PHE A 10 -19.60 -4.62 -9.26
N ALA A 11 -19.37 -5.89 -8.89
CA ALA A 11 -19.91 -7.05 -9.59
C ALA A 11 -21.44 -7.02 -9.64
N LYS A 12 -22.11 -6.67 -8.53
CA LYS A 12 -23.59 -6.48 -8.49
C LYS A 12 -24.10 -5.40 -9.44
N LYS A 13 -23.24 -4.46 -9.84
CA LYS A 13 -23.53 -3.38 -10.81
C LYS A 13 -22.95 -3.64 -12.20
N SER A 14 -22.39 -4.83 -12.44
CA SER A 14 -21.69 -5.19 -13.68
C SER A 14 -20.57 -4.22 -14.05
N LEU A 15 -19.84 -3.72 -13.04
CA LEU A 15 -18.66 -2.89 -13.20
C LEU A 15 -17.40 -3.74 -13.08
N ASP A 16 -16.35 -3.33 -13.78
CA ASP A 16 -15.04 -4.00 -13.72
C ASP A 16 -14.44 -3.91 -12.30
N PRO A 17 -13.80 -4.99 -11.82
CA PRO A 17 -13.18 -5.01 -10.51
C PRO A 17 -11.96 -4.08 -10.46
N LEU A 18 -11.74 -3.49 -9.30
CA LEU A 18 -10.56 -2.68 -9.02
C LEU A 18 -9.39 -3.56 -8.56
N GLY A 19 -8.19 -3.19 -8.98
CA GLY A 19 -6.92 -3.66 -8.44
C GLY A 19 -6.23 -2.53 -7.66
N ILE A 20 -5.65 -2.85 -6.51
CA ILE A 20 -4.93 -1.87 -5.67
C ILE A 20 -3.56 -2.43 -5.29
N GLY A 21 -2.54 -1.59 -5.37
CA GLY A 21 -1.21 -1.81 -4.85
C GLY A 21 -0.88 -0.81 -3.74
N ILE A 22 -0.32 -1.29 -2.64
CA ILE A 22 0.08 -0.50 -1.48
C ILE A 22 1.60 -0.62 -1.33
N GLY A 23 2.29 0.52 -1.40
CA GLY A 23 3.73 0.64 -1.15
C GLY A 23 3.98 1.41 0.13
N VAL A 24 4.79 0.85 1.02
CA VAL A 24 5.12 1.46 2.31
C VAL A 24 6.62 1.47 2.52
N ASP A 25 7.15 2.60 2.97
CA ASP A 25 8.57 2.70 3.30
C ASP A 25 8.78 3.64 4.49
N TRP A 26 9.93 3.53 5.14
CA TRP A 26 10.29 4.30 6.32
C TRP A 26 11.59 5.04 6.11
N GLY A 27 11.60 6.34 6.42
CA GLY A 27 12.77 7.17 6.20
C GLY A 27 12.52 8.64 6.49
N ARG A 28 13.58 9.44 6.33
CA ARG A 28 13.51 10.89 6.52
C ARG A 28 12.86 11.55 5.31
N VAL A 29 11.96 12.50 5.58
CA VAL A 29 11.36 13.38 4.58
C VAL A 29 11.54 14.83 4.99
N LEU A 30 11.67 15.69 3.99
CA LEU A 30 11.53 17.13 4.13
C LEU A 30 10.06 17.49 3.87
N MET A 31 9.41 18.04 4.88
CA MET A 31 8.07 18.59 4.75
C MET A 31 8.18 20.09 4.47
N ILE A 32 7.54 20.55 3.39
CA ILE A 32 7.48 21.96 3.01
C ILE A 32 6.01 22.36 2.89
N LYS A 33 5.64 23.49 3.48
CA LYS A 33 4.36 24.12 3.22
C LYS A 33 4.50 24.96 1.95
N ALA A 34 3.99 24.47 0.83
CA ALA A 34 3.98 25.18 -0.44
C ALA A 34 2.66 25.94 -0.60
N GLY A 35 2.75 27.24 -0.83
CA GLY A 35 1.60 28.12 -1.03
C GLY A 35 2.04 29.48 -1.54
N TYR A 36 1.28 30.06 -2.45
CA TYR A 36 1.53 31.40 -2.96
C TYR A 36 0.91 32.42 -2.00
N SER A 37 1.67 33.41 -1.54
CA SER A 37 1.14 34.48 -0.69
C SER A 37 0.04 35.25 -1.44
N GLY A 38 -1.22 35.01 -1.09
CA GLY A 38 -2.39 35.60 -1.74
C GLY A 38 -3.36 34.59 -2.37
N SER A 39 -2.96 33.33 -2.54
CA SER A 39 -3.90 32.24 -2.79
C SER A 39 -4.12 31.48 -1.48
N SER A 40 -5.37 31.12 -1.18
CA SER A 40 -5.73 30.37 0.03
C SER A 40 -5.21 28.92 0.07
N ILE A 41 -4.28 28.57 -0.84
CA ILE A 41 -3.70 27.23 -0.99
C ILE A 41 -2.56 27.07 0.01
N ASN A 42 -2.69 26.06 0.87
CA ASN A 42 -1.75 25.74 1.94
C ASN A 42 -1.42 24.25 1.86
N ASP A 43 -0.80 23.82 0.76
CA ASP A 43 -0.51 22.40 0.55
C ASP A 43 0.80 22.00 1.24
N VAL A 44 0.78 20.83 1.88
CA VAL A 44 1.96 20.23 2.49
C VAL A 44 2.55 19.25 1.50
N ILE A 45 3.80 19.51 1.11
CA ILE A 45 4.57 18.66 0.21
C ILE A 45 5.61 17.91 1.03
N TYR A 46 5.69 16.60 0.81
CA TYR A 46 6.74 15.74 1.36
C TYR A 46 7.73 15.38 0.26
N MET A 47 9.01 15.61 0.49
CA MET A 47 10.09 15.30 -0.43
C MET A 47 11.15 14.44 0.27
N GLY A 48 11.62 13.42 -0.43
CA GLY A 48 12.69 12.55 0.05
C GLY A 48 12.69 11.22 -0.68
N ASP A 49 13.82 10.52 -0.62
CA ASP A 49 14.01 9.26 -1.33
C ASP A 49 12.98 8.20 -0.92
N VAL A 50 12.55 8.22 0.35
CA VAL A 50 11.52 7.32 0.89
C VAL A 50 10.16 7.49 0.20
N VAL A 51 9.79 8.71 -0.22
CA VAL A 51 8.53 8.96 -0.92
C VAL A 51 8.58 8.36 -2.32
N ASN A 52 9.71 8.54 -3.01
CA ASN A 52 9.92 7.96 -4.33
C ASN A 52 9.94 6.43 -4.28
N ARG A 53 10.64 5.86 -3.29
CA ARG A 53 10.69 4.41 -3.11
C ARG A 53 9.33 3.82 -2.76
N ALA A 54 8.56 4.43 -1.86
CA ALA A 54 7.20 4.00 -1.55
C ALA A 54 6.30 4.01 -2.80
N ALA A 55 6.45 5.01 -3.68
CA ALA A 55 5.72 5.06 -4.95
C ALA A 55 6.12 3.91 -5.91
N HIS A 56 7.41 3.58 -6.02
CA HIS A 56 7.87 2.44 -6.80
C HIS A 56 7.37 1.09 -6.23
N LEU A 57 7.33 0.94 -4.91
CA LEU A 57 6.73 -0.23 -4.26
C LEU A 57 5.24 -0.35 -4.60
N ALA A 58 4.48 0.74 -4.50
CA ALA A 58 3.05 0.76 -4.81
C ALA A 58 2.78 0.46 -6.29
N HIS A 59 3.65 0.94 -7.17
CA HIS A 59 3.59 0.67 -8.61
C HIS A 59 3.75 -0.81 -8.94
N LYS A 60 4.50 -1.58 -8.14
CA LYS A 60 4.69 -3.02 -8.33
C LYS A 60 3.65 -3.87 -7.59
N ALA A 61 3.23 -3.40 -6.43
CA ALA A 61 2.26 -4.09 -5.60
C ALA A 61 0.95 -4.37 -6.35
N GLY A 62 0.40 -5.58 -6.18
CA GLY A 62 -0.88 -5.97 -6.77
C GLY A 62 -0.89 -6.17 -8.29
N ARG A 63 0.25 -6.05 -8.99
CA ARG A 63 0.36 -6.31 -10.45
C ARG A 63 0.87 -7.72 -10.72
N ASN A 64 0.51 -8.30 -11.86
CA ASN A 64 1.05 -9.60 -12.30
C ASN A 64 0.95 -10.71 -11.24
N TYR A 65 -0.15 -10.75 -10.48
CA TYR A 65 -0.37 -11.69 -9.36
C TYR A 65 0.57 -11.49 -8.17
N GLU A 66 1.27 -10.36 -8.10
CA GLU A 66 2.06 -9.98 -6.94
C GLU A 66 1.16 -9.61 -5.76
N ASN A 67 1.70 -9.81 -4.56
CA ASN A 67 1.04 -9.42 -3.33
C ASN A 67 0.65 -7.93 -3.34
N PRO A 68 -0.51 -7.56 -2.78
CA PRO A 68 -1.04 -6.20 -2.83
C PRO A 68 -0.31 -5.23 -1.91
N ILE A 69 0.48 -5.71 -0.94
CA ILE A 69 1.25 -4.88 -0.02
C ILE A 69 2.73 -5.18 -0.22
N TRP A 70 3.51 -4.12 -0.46
CA TRP A 70 4.97 -4.14 -0.57
C TRP A 70 5.56 -3.13 0.41
N ALA A 71 6.51 -3.57 1.22
CA ALA A 71 7.15 -2.80 2.28
C ALA A 71 8.67 -2.79 2.15
N GLY A 72 9.29 -1.64 2.47
CA GLY A 72 10.73 -1.51 2.59
C GLY A 72 11.30 -2.21 3.84
N PRO A 73 12.61 -2.54 3.85
CA PRO A 73 13.27 -3.24 4.94
C PRO A 73 13.30 -2.43 6.23
N ASP A 74 13.49 -1.12 6.15
CA ASP A 74 13.48 -0.26 7.35
C ASP A 74 12.08 -0.17 7.96
N PHE A 75 11.03 -0.13 7.12
CA PHE A 75 9.65 -0.21 7.62
C PHE A 75 9.39 -1.56 8.29
N TYR A 76 9.76 -2.66 7.62
CA TYR A 76 9.63 -4.01 8.16
C TYR A 76 10.38 -4.18 9.49
N GLY A 77 11.61 -3.67 9.58
CA GLY A 77 12.44 -3.75 10.78
C GLY A 77 11.87 -2.97 11.99
N ASN A 78 10.94 -2.05 11.75
CA ASN A 78 10.23 -1.31 12.80
C ASN A 78 8.88 -1.95 13.19
N LEU A 79 8.47 -3.05 12.54
CA LEU A 79 7.26 -3.79 12.91
C LEU A 79 7.51 -4.67 14.15
N ASN A 80 6.44 -4.93 14.89
CA ASN A 80 6.45 -5.98 15.91
C ASN A 80 6.43 -7.37 15.26
N GLU A 81 6.75 -8.40 16.05
CA GLU A 81 6.86 -9.79 15.59
C GLU A 81 5.61 -10.30 14.88
N HIS A 82 4.43 -9.98 15.41
CA HIS A 82 3.16 -10.37 14.79
C HIS A 82 3.02 -9.79 13.38
N ASN A 83 3.22 -8.48 13.24
CA ASN A 83 3.04 -7.78 11.97
C ASN A 83 4.13 -8.12 10.96
N SER A 84 5.38 -8.31 11.40
CA SER A 84 6.45 -8.77 10.53
C SER A 84 6.19 -10.19 10.01
N GLY A 85 5.59 -11.06 10.83
CA GLY A 85 5.23 -12.42 10.44
C GLY A 85 4.14 -12.50 9.36
N LEU A 86 3.47 -11.39 9.05
CA LEU A 86 2.47 -11.30 7.97
C LEU A 86 3.09 -11.00 6.60
N LEU A 87 4.40 -10.74 6.55
CA LEU A 87 5.12 -10.35 5.34
C LEU A 87 6.24 -11.35 5.03
N THR A 88 6.47 -11.61 3.75
CA THR A 88 7.51 -12.51 3.26
C THR A 88 8.58 -11.70 2.53
N GLN A 89 9.84 -11.95 2.86
CA GLN A 89 10.96 -11.29 2.18
C GLN A 89 11.08 -11.78 0.74
N ARG A 90 11.38 -10.85 -0.18
CA ARG A 90 11.70 -11.12 -1.57
C ARG A 90 12.75 -10.15 -2.09
N TRP A 91 13.46 -10.56 -3.12
CA TRP A 91 14.34 -9.67 -3.89
C TRP A 91 13.66 -9.24 -5.19
N ASP A 92 13.73 -7.94 -5.47
CA ASP A 92 13.30 -7.33 -6.73
C ASP A 92 14.47 -6.56 -7.37
N TYR A 93 14.56 -6.60 -8.70
CA TYR A 93 15.71 -6.04 -9.44
C TYR A 93 15.73 -4.51 -9.50
N GLU A 94 14.60 -3.82 -9.33
CA GLU A 94 14.53 -2.35 -9.37
C GLU A 94 14.55 -1.73 -7.98
N VAL A 95 13.86 -2.36 -7.01
CA VAL A 95 13.67 -1.79 -5.66
C VAL A 95 14.45 -2.51 -4.56
N GLY A 96 15.18 -3.57 -4.92
CA GLY A 96 16.04 -4.33 -4.02
C GLY A 96 15.27 -5.27 -3.08
N SER A 97 15.74 -5.38 -1.84
CA SER A 97 15.07 -6.20 -0.82
C SER A 97 13.74 -5.57 -0.41
N VAL A 98 12.68 -6.36 -0.47
CA VAL A 98 11.31 -5.96 -0.15
C VAL A 98 10.62 -7.03 0.68
N TYR A 99 9.56 -6.64 1.38
CA TYR A 99 8.72 -7.54 2.15
C TYR A 99 7.30 -7.41 1.63
N THR A 100 6.68 -8.51 1.24
CA THR A 100 5.38 -8.48 0.58
C THR A 100 4.37 -9.39 1.27
N GLY A 101 3.09 -9.06 1.20
CA GLY A 101 2.05 -9.88 1.78
C GLY A 101 0.64 -9.52 1.32
N ASP A 102 -0.29 -10.45 1.52
CA ASP A 102 -1.72 -10.22 1.42
C ASP A 102 -2.33 -10.31 2.82
N VAL A 103 -2.32 -9.17 3.51
CA VAL A 103 -2.80 -9.09 4.89
C VAL A 103 -4.30 -8.80 4.88
N VAL A 104 -5.07 -9.74 5.43
CA VAL A 104 -6.53 -9.65 5.47
C VAL A 104 -7.05 -9.72 6.90
N LEU A 105 -8.09 -8.93 7.18
CA LEU A 105 -8.91 -9.15 8.36
C LEU A 105 -9.84 -10.33 8.07
N THR A 106 -9.50 -11.50 8.60
CA THR A 106 -10.17 -12.78 8.33
C THR A 106 -11.66 -12.73 8.62
N ALA A 107 -12.06 -12.23 9.80
CA ALA A 107 -13.47 -12.14 10.20
C ALA A 107 -14.33 -11.35 9.19
N MET A 108 -13.81 -10.24 8.68
CA MET A 108 -14.52 -9.45 7.68
C MET A 108 -14.48 -10.12 6.30
N ASN A 109 -13.39 -10.81 5.95
CA ASN A 109 -13.32 -11.56 4.69
C ASN A 109 -14.37 -12.69 4.65
N THR A 110 -14.53 -13.44 5.75
CA THR A 110 -15.55 -14.48 5.91
C THR A 110 -16.95 -13.87 5.84
N TRP A 111 -17.19 -12.76 6.55
CA TRP A 111 -18.49 -12.10 6.49
C TRP A 111 -18.87 -11.67 5.06
N ILE A 112 -17.91 -11.19 4.26
CA ILE A 112 -18.16 -10.85 2.86
C ILE A 112 -18.57 -12.09 2.06
N GLU A 113 -17.87 -13.21 2.22
CA GLU A 113 -18.17 -14.48 1.52
C GLU A 113 -19.55 -15.04 1.85
N GLU A 114 -20.04 -14.80 3.07
CA GLU A 114 -21.34 -15.30 3.53
C GLU A 114 -22.52 -14.39 3.11
N ASN A 115 -22.28 -13.11 2.80
CA ASN A 115 -23.34 -12.11 2.63
C ASN A 115 -23.43 -11.52 1.20
N PHE A 116 -22.47 -11.81 0.32
CA PHE A 116 -22.46 -11.33 -1.06
C PHE A 116 -22.59 -12.48 -2.05
#